data_AF-A0A8J6XHP3-F1
#
_entry.id   AF-A0A8J6XHP3-F1
#
_cell.length_a   1.000
_cell.length_b   1.000
_cell.length_c   1.000
_cell.angle_alpha   90.00
_cell.angle_beta   90.00
_cell.angle_gamma   90.00
#
_symmetry.space_group_name_H-M   'P 1'
#
loop_
_entity.id
_entity.type
_entity.pdbx_description
1 polymer ?
#
loop_
_entity_poly.entity_id
_entity_poly.type
_entity_poly.pdbx_seq_one_letter_code
_entity_poly.pdbx_strand_id
1 'polypeptide(L)'
;MSLSSENYHVFAILIDELREYVNKSTHNAAELRQRLASLQQFFQQQIVPLNNEADSYPQSRIQSYQTEISKQLRLLEIDVMFFQGARQASTAQHRLNAISDRLTTLTEYCKAIMPQDSQDNENLANG
;
A
#
# COMPACT_ATOMS: atom_id res chain seq x y z
N MET A 1 -10.59 -2.29 18.17
CA MET A 1 -10.12 -1.66 16.91
C MET A 1 -11.33 -1.39 16.04
N SER A 2 -11.37 -0.28 15.29
CA SER A 2 -12.49 0.00 14.37
C SER A 2 -12.34 -0.81 13.08
N LEU A 3 -13.46 -1.14 12.42
CA LEU A 3 -13.48 -1.87 11.14
C LEU A 3 -12.60 -1.17 10.09
N SER A 4 -12.61 0.17 10.06
CA SER A 4 -11.75 0.94 9.16
C SER A 4 -10.27 0.70 9.41
N SER A 5 -9.83 0.73 10.69
CA SER A 5 -8.44 0.48 11.05
C SER A 5 -8.00 -0.94 10.71
N GLU A 6 -8.89 -1.92 10.86
CA GLU A 6 -8.62 -3.31 10.50
C GLU A 6 -8.42 -3.48 8.99
N ASN A 7 -9.31 -2.90 8.16
CA ASN A 7 -9.17 -2.98 6.71
C ASN A 7 -7.88 -2.31 6.21
N TYR A 8 -7.48 -1.16 6.77
CA TYR A 8 -6.20 -0.53 6.43
C TYR A 8 -4.99 -1.34 6.88
N HIS A 9 -5.08 -2.06 8.01
CA HIS A 9 -4.03 -2.95 8.47
C HIS A 9 -3.87 -4.15 7.52
N VAL A 10 -4.97 -4.81 7.16
CA VAL A 10 -4.97 -5.91 6.17
C VAL A 10 -4.42 -5.42 4.83
N PHE A 11 -4.84 -4.23 4.37
CA PHE A 11 -4.32 -3.66 3.14
C PHE A 11 -2.80 -3.43 3.19
N ALA A 12 -2.28 -2.93 4.31
CA ALA A 12 -0.84 -2.75 4.51
C ALA A 12 -0.07 -4.09 4.47
N ILE A 13 -0.60 -5.15 5.08
CA ILE A 13 -0.03 -6.50 5.00
C ILE A 13 0.05 -6.96 3.53
N LEU A 14 -1.03 -6.81 2.76
CA LEU A 14 -1.04 -7.21 1.34
C LEU A 14 -0.04 -6.41 0.50
N ILE A 15 0.17 -5.12 0.80
CA ILE A 15 1.20 -4.30 0.15
C ILE A 15 2.59 -4.83 0.48
N ASP A 16 2.86 -5.14 1.76
CA ASP A 16 4.16 -5.62 2.21
C ASP A 16 4.47 -7.02 1.64
N GLU A 17 3.50 -7.93 1.58
CA GLU A 17 3.65 -9.23 0.90
C GLU A 17 4.02 -9.09 -0.58
N LEU A 18 3.38 -8.14 -1.27
CA LEU A 18 3.71 -7.84 -2.67
C LEU A 18 5.11 -7.23 -2.80
N ARG A 19 5.51 -6.37 -1.88
CA ARG A 19 6.85 -5.77 -1.84
C ARG A 19 7.93 -6.82 -1.59
N GLU A 20 7.70 -7.75 -0.66
CA GLU A 20 8.59 -8.88 -0.43
C GLU A 20 8.73 -9.75 -1.69
N TYR A 21 7.62 -10.02 -2.38
CA TYR A 21 7.65 -10.73 -3.66
C TYR A 21 8.51 -10.01 -4.72
N VAL A 22 8.37 -8.68 -4.84
CA VAL A 22 9.15 -7.85 -5.76
C VAL A 22 10.64 -7.81 -5.40
N ASN A 23 11.00 -8.01 -4.13
CA ASN A 23 12.40 -8.00 -3.68
C ASN A 23 13.09 -9.38 -3.73
N LYS A 24 12.38 -10.45 -4.10
CA LYS A 24 12.98 -11.77 -4.32
C LYS A 24 13.88 -11.76 -5.57
N SER A 25 14.69 -12.81 -5.76
CA SER A 25 15.61 -12.89 -6.91
C SER A 25 14.94 -13.37 -8.21
N THR A 26 13.73 -13.93 -8.12
CA THR A 26 12.98 -14.47 -9.25
C THR A 26 11.60 -13.85 -9.30
N HIS A 27 11.25 -13.26 -10.45
CA HIS A 27 10.00 -12.53 -10.63
C HIS A 27 9.24 -13.08 -11.82
N ASN A 28 7.98 -13.41 -11.59
CA ASN A 28 7.03 -13.70 -12.64
C ASN A 28 6.10 -12.50 -12.84
N ALA A 29 6.12 -11.91 -14.04
CA ALA A 29 5.29 -10.76 -14.38
C ALA A 29 3.78 -11.07 -14.32
N ALA A 30 3.37 -12.30 -14.63
CA ALA A 30 1.98 -12.71 -14.54
C ALA A 30 1.50 -12.80 -13.09
N GLU A 31 2.33 -13.38 -12.21
CA GLU A 31 2.03 -13.43 -10.78
C GLU A 31 2.03 -12.03 -10.15
N LEU A 32 2.98 -11.16 -10.53
CA LEU A 32 3.01 -9.77 -10.10
C LEU A 32 1.71 -9.04 -10.46
N ARG A 33 1.26 -9.20 -11.71
CA ARG A 33 0.00 -8.63 -12.19
C ARG A 33 -1.21 -9.17 -11.43
N GLN A 34 -1.25 -10.48 -11.16
CA GLN A 34 -2.34 -11.08 -10.40
C GLN A 34 -2.40 -10.53 -8.97
N ARG A 35 -1.26 -10.45 -8.27
CA ARG A 35 -1.18 -9.89 -6.92
C ARG A 35 -1.60 -8.41 -6.90
N LEU A 36 -1.18 -7.63 -7.90
CA LEU A 36 -1.63 -6.24 -8.04
C LEU A 36 -3.14 -6.15 -8.24
N ALA A 37 -3.72 -6.99 -9.09
CA ALA A 37 -5.17 -6.99 -9.32
C ALA A 37 -5.95 -7.32 -8.04
N SER A 38 -5.47 -8.27 -7.23
CA SER A 38 -6.06 -8.57 -5.92
C SER A 38 -5.96 -7.38 -4.96
N LEU A 39 -4.83 -6.68 -4.95
CA LEU A 39 -4.64 -5.48 -4.13
C LEU A 39 -5.59 -4.35 -4.52
N GLN A 40 -5.72 -4.08 -5.82
CA GLN A 40 -6.66 -3.09 -6.37
C GLN A 40 -8.11 -3.44 -6.04
N GLN A 41 -8.48 -4.73 -6.17
CA GLN A 41 -9.82 -5.20 -5.83
C GLN A 41 -10.12 -5.02 -4.34
N PHE A 42 -9.17 -5.39 -3.46
CA PHE A 42 -9.34 -5.20 -2.01
C PHE A 42 -9.56 -3.73 -1.68
N PHE A 43 -8.73 -2.83 -2.22
CA PHE A 43 -8.90 -1.39 -2.02
C PHE A 43 -10.29 -0.91 -2.44
N GLN A 44 -10.74 -1.29 -3.64
CA GLN A 44 -12.03 -0.86 -4.16
C GLN A 44 -13.23 -1.42 -3.37
N GLN A 45 -13.13 -2.64 -2.85
CA GLN A 45 -14.25 -3.32 -2.18
C GLN A 45 -14.28 -3.08 -0.68
N GLN A 46 -13.13 -2.94 -0.02
CA GLN A 46 -13.01 -2.92 1.45
C GLN A 46 -12.59 -1.56 2.01
N ILE A 47 -11.93 -0.71 1.21
CA ILE A 47 -11.42 0.59 1.68
C ILE A 47 -12.28 1.75 1.19
N VAL A 48 -12.57 1.82 -0.10
CA VAL A 48 -13.34 2.93 -0.69
C VAL A 48 -14.71 3.14 -0.01
N PRO A 49 -15.49 2.09 0.33
CA PRO A 49 -16.78 2.27 0.99
C PRO A 49 -16.72 2.90 2.39
N LEU A 50 -15.58 2.78 3.08
CA LEU A 50 -15.40 3.30 4.46
C LEU A 50 -15.53 4.83 4.55
N ASN A 51 -15.34 5.55 3.44
CA ASN A 51 -15.55 7.00 3.37
C ASN A 51 -17.01 7.43 3.58
N ASN A 52 -17.96 6.50 3.59
CA ASN A 52 -19.37 6.79 3.84
C ASN A 52 -19.80 6.50 5.28
N GLU A 53 -18.93 5.89 6.12
CA GLU A 53 -19.33 5.33 7.42
C GLU A 53 -18.93 6.18 8.63
N ALA A 54 -18.17 7.26 8.47
CA ALA A 54 -17.61 8.01 9.59
C ALA A 54 -18.12 9.47 9.67
N ASP A 55 -19.10 9.69 10.55
CA ASP A 55 -19.52 10.98 11.08
C ASP A 55 -18.46 11.63 12.01
N SER A 56 -17.17 11.39 11.79
CA SER A 56 -16.09 11.88 12.66
C SER A 56 -14.90 12.42 11.89
N TYR A 57 -14.52 13.63 12.27
CA TYR A 57 -13.45 14.43 11.67
C TYR A 57 -12.06 13.81 11.89
N PRO A 58 -11.09 13.99 10.96
CA PRO A 58 -11.20 14.74 9.71
C PRO A 58 -11.33 13.82 8.49
N GLN A 59 -12.58 13.60 8.06
CA GLN A 59 -12.92 12.86 6.84
C GLN A 59 -12.14 13.33 5.60
N SER A 60 -11.81 14.63 5.54
CA SER A 60 -11.02 15.22 4.46
C SER A 60 -9.61 14.65 4.36
N ARG A 61 -8.96 14.32 5.50
CA ARG A 61 -7.61 13.76 5.49
C ARG A 61 -7.63 12.31 5.00
N ILE A 62 -8.60 11.52 5.44
CA ILE A 62 -8.78 10.12 5.00
C ILE A 62 -9.09 10.08 3.50
N GLN A 63 -10.02 10.91 3.02
CA GLN A 63 -10.34 11.04 1.60
C GLN A 63 -9.12 11.46 0.75
N SER A 64 -8.29 12.37 1.28
CA SER A 64 -7.06 12.78 0.60
C SER A 64 -6.08 11.60 0.45
N TYR A 65 -5.86 10.83 1.52
CA TYR A 65 -5.00 9.65 1.43
C TYR A 65 -5.58 8.55 0.55
N GLN A 66 -6.90 8.30 0.58
CA GLN A 66 -7.52 7.34 -0.33
C GLN A 66 -7.36 7.76 -1.80
N THR A 67 -7.45 9.06 -2.09
CA THR A 67 -7.18 9.61 -3.44
C THR A 67 -5.74 9.34 -3.86
N GLU A 68 -4.77 9.60 -2.98
CA GLU A 68 -3.36 9.32 -3.27
C GLU A 68 -3.07 7.82 -3.39
N ILE A 69 -3.68 6.96 -2.57
CA ILE A 69 -3.58 5.49 -2.69
C ILE A 69 -4.11 5.04 -4.05
N SER A 70 -5.29 5.50 -4.47
CA SER A 70 -5.88 5.17 -5.77
C SER A 70 -4.97 5.57 -6.93
N LYS A 71 -4.40 6.78 -6.87
CA LYS A 71 -3.40 7.26 -7.84
C LYS A 71 -2.16 6.39 -7.86
N GLN A 72 -1.60 6.03 -6.70
CA GLN A 72 -0.42 5.16 -6.64
C GLN A 72 -0.72 3.75 -7.16
N LEU A 73 -1.88 3.17 -6.88
CA LEU A 73 -2.28 1.87 -7.45
C LEU A 73 -2.38 1.90 -8.98
N ARG A 74 -2.83 3.01 -9.57
CA ARG A 74 -2.86 3.19 -11.02
C ARG A 74 -1.46 3.35 -11.62
N LEU A 75 -0.58 4.08 -10.95
CA LEU A 75 0.82 4.20 -11.39
C LEU A 75 1.56 2.86 -11.25
N LEU A 76 1.25 2.09 -10.21
CA LEU A 76 1.81 0.75 -9.99
C LEU A 76 1.46 -0.20 -11.14
N GLU A 77 0.23 -0.13 -11.65
CA GLU A 77 -0.19 -0.88 -12.83
C GLU A 77 0.66 -0.55 -14.07
N ILE A 78 0.93 0.74 -14.30
CA ILE A 78 1.79 1.19 -15.40
C ILE A 78 3.21 0.64 -15.23
N ASP A 79 3.77 0.67 -14.02
CA ASP A 79 5.09 0.14 -13.75
C ASP A 79 5.17 -1.38 -13.98
N VAL A 80 4.14 -2.13 -13.58
CA VAL A 80 4.03 -3.57 -13.84
C VAL A 80 3.92 -3.87 -15.33
N MET A 81 3.14 -3.08 -16.09
CA MET A 81 3.08 -3.21 -17.55
C MET A 81 4.45 -2.98 -18.21
N PHE A 82 5.19 -1.96 -17.76
CA PHE A 82 6.53 -1.71 -18.28
C PHE A 82 7.54 -2.79 -17.87
N PHE A 83 7.43 -3.34 -16.66
CA PHE A 83 8.22 -4.49 -16.23
C PHE A 83 7.96 -5.70 -17.13
N GLN A 84 6.70 -6.01 -17.42
CA GLN A 84 6.32 -7.11 -18.32
C GLN A 84 6.90 -6.93 -19.74
N GLY A 85 7.00 -5.70 -20.23
CA GLY A 85 7.58 -5.39 -21.54
C GLY A 85 9.11 -5.29 -21.58
N ALA A 86 9.79 -5.34 -20.43
CA ALA A 86 11.23 -5.12 -20.36
C ALA A 86 12.00 -6.32 -20.94
N ARG A 87 12.87 -6.04 -21.92
CA ARG A 87 13.71 -7.07 -22.57
C ARG A 87 15.15 -7.12 -22.04
N GLN A 88 15.59 -6.04 -21.40
CA GLN A 88 16.93 -5.93 -20.83
C GLN A 88 16.85 -6.08 -19.32
N ALA A 89 17.78 -6.85 -18.73
CA ALA A 89 17.83 -7.09 -17.30
C ALA A 89 17.96 -5.80 -16.49
N SER A 90 18.77 -4.84 -16.96
CA SER A 90 18.91 -3.52 -16.34
C SER A 90 17.59 -2.74 -16.30
N THR A 91 16.84 -2.73 -17.40
CA THR A 91 15.52 -2.11 -17.47
C THR A 91 14.51 -2.81 -16.57
N ALA A 92 14.51 -4.14 -16.56
CA ALA A 92 13.63 -4.92 -15.68
C ALA A 92 13.91 -4.61 -14.20
N GLN A 93 15.19 -4.56 -13.81
CA GLN A 93 15.59 -4.21 -12.44
C GLN A 93 15.17 -2.79 -12.06
N HIS A 94 15.37 -1.81 -12.95
CA HIS A 94 14.92 -0.44 -12.71
C HIS A 94 13.39 -0.37 -12.50
N ARG A 95 12.62 -1.18 -13.24
CA ARG A 95 11.16 -1.25 -13.05
C ARG A 95 10.80 -1.90 -11.71
N LEU A 96 11.46 -2.98 -11.32
CA LEU A 96 11.25 -3.60 -10.01
C LEU A 96 11.55 -2.64 -8.85
N ASN A 97 12.61 -1.83 -8.96
CA ASN A 97 12.92 -0.80 -7.98
C ASN A 97 11.78 0.24 -7.88
N ALA A 98 11.31 0.76 -9.02
CA ALA A 98 10.20 1.72 -9.04
C ALA A 98 8.90 1.15 -8.44
N ILE A 99 8.63 -0.14 -8.69
CA ILE A 99 7.51 -0.88 -8.10
C ILE A 99 7.68 -0.96 -6.57
N SER A 100 8.87 -1.35 -6.08
CA SER A 100 9.17 -1.43 -4.64
C SER A 100 9.05 -0.08 -3.94
N ASP A 101 9.56 1.00 -4.55
CA ASP A 101 9.46 2.36 -4.00
C ASP A 101 8.00 2.78 -3.88
N ARG A 102 7.19 2.51 -4.90
CA ARG A 102 5.76 2.84 -4.89
C ARG A 102 4.98 2.05 -3.85
N LEU A 103 5.30 0.77 -3.66
CA LEU A 103 4.72 -0.05 -2.60
C LEU A 103 5.09 0.50 -1.22
N THR A 104 6.32 1.00 -1.05
CA THR A 104 6.74 1.66 0.20
C THR A 104 5.89 2.90 0.49
N THR A 105 5.66 3.76 -0.51
CA THR A 105 4.76 4.93 -0.36
C THR A 105 3.32 4.53 -0.02
N LEU A 106 2.80 3.45 -0.61
CA LEU A 106 1.47 2.93 -0.28
C LEU A 106 1.37 2.48 1.19
N THR A 107 2.39 1.79 1.71
CA THR A 107 2.47 1.41 3.13
C THR A 107 2.50 2.64 4.04
N GLU A 108 3.22 3.71 3.67
CA GLU A 108 3.27 4.97 4.43
C GLU A 108 1.91 5.66 4.52
N TYR A 109 1.13 5.67 3.42
CA TYR A 109 -0.23 6.21 3.45
C TYR A 109 -1.15 5.40 4.37
N CYS A 110 -1.03 4.07 4.39
CA CYS A 110 -1.80 3.24 5.33
C CYS A 110 -1.45 3.58 6.78
N LYS A 111 -0.16 3.73 7.09
CA LYS A 111 0.34 4.11 8.42
C LYS A 111 -0.11 5.50 8.86
N ALA A 112 -0.25 6.45 7.92
CA ALA A 112 -0.70 7.79 8.21
C ALA A 112 -2.21 7.88 8.54
N ILE A 113 -2.99 6.88 8.12
CA ILE A 113 -4.43 6.76 8.40
C ILE A 113 -4.69 6.00 9.70
N MET A 114 -3.91 4.94 9.95
CA MET A 114 -4.03 4.18 11.19
C MET A 114 -3.57 5.04 12.38
N PRO A 115 -4.29 5.02 13.52
CA PRO A 115 -3.82 5.68 14.73
C PRO A 115 -2.42 5.15 15.07
N GLN A 116 -1.46 6.05 15.27
CA GLN A 116 -0.20 5.65 15.89
C GLN A 116 -0.57 5.27 17.32
N ASP A 117 -0.61 3.97 17.64
CA ASP A 117 -0.62 3.55 19.03
C ASP A 117 0.54 4.27 19.70
N SER A 118 0.22 5.20 20.60
CA SER A 118 1.19 6.02 21.29
C SER A 118 2.04 5.10 22.18
N GLN A 119 3.13 4.59 21.64
CA GLN A 119 4.24 4.08 22.44
C GLN A 119 5.07 5.27 22.92
N ASP A 120 4.43 6.13 23.72
CA ASP A 120 5.06 7.14 24.57
C ASP A 120 4.51 6.93 25.98
N ASN A 121 4.87 5.81 26.61
CA ASN A 121 4.74 5.66 28.06
C ASN A 121 5.78 4.65 28.60
N GLU A 122 6.95 5.15 29.00
CA GLU A 122 7.75 4.74 30.18
C GLU A 122 9.20 5.22 30.02
N ASN A 123 9.49 6.49 30.36
CA ASN A 123 10.80 6.83 30.92
C ASN A 123 10.77 8.07 31.82
N LEU A 124 9.79 8.13 32.72
CA LEU A 124 9.75 9.10 33.83
C LEU A 124 9.40 8.36 35.12
N ALA A 125 10.22 7.36 35.47
CA ALA A 125 10.24 6.75 36.79
C ALA A 125 11.66 6.25 37.09
N ASN A 126 12.61 7.17 37.18
CA ASN A 126 13.87 7.00 37.93
C ASN A 126 14.38 8.41 38.30
N GLY A 127 13.72 9.00 39.29
CA GLY A 127 14.16 10.16 40.06
C GLY A 127 14.08 9.82 41.53
#